data_AF-A0A9D4GDQ8-F1
#
_entry.id   AF-A0A9D4GDQ8-F1
#
_cell.length_a   1.000
_cell.length_b   1.000
_cell.length_c   1.000
_cell.angle_alpha   90.00
_cell.angle_beta   90.00
_cell.angle_gamma   90.00
#
_symmetry.space_group_name_H-M   'P 1'
#
loop_
_entity.id
_entity.type
_entity.pdbx_description
1 polymer ?
#
loop_
_entity_poly.entity_id
_entity_poly.type
_entity_poly.pdbx_seq_one_letter_code
_entity_poly.pdbx_strand_id
1 'polypeptide(L)'
;MTEWIAPLPDKSLPNLQIRSSFLKILQEFPSINPGALKASGIGKAVMYLYKHPKEIRENREKAGKLINEWSRPLFNITSNYKMLSKEEREQRDYDQLPKKRRTSLDEGGQTPRKDLDKSLNVEQKALRPGDPGWVYRARVPMPSNKDYVIRPKWKTEEEGQDGEVARKTIKKEPTRYEKQVRKFAEKKKNKKSMRAVTISIEGRNMTL
;
A
#
# COMPACT_ATOMS: atom_id res chain seq x y z
N MET A 1 11.78 -38.32 1.35
CA MET A 1 10.73 -37.45 0.75
C MET A 1 11.14 -36.95 -0.64
N THR A 2 12.34 -36.38 -0.80
CA THR A 2 12.86 -35.86 -2.07
C THR A 2 12.84 -36.86 -3.22
N GLU A 3 13.16 -38.13 -2.95
CA GLU A 3 13.20 -39.21 -3.95
C GLU A 3 11.87 -39.42 -4.70
N TRP A 4 10.73 -39.10 -4.09
CA TRP A 4 9.41 -39.29 -4.69
C TRP A 4 9.09 -38.30 -5.82
N ILE A 5 9.75 -37.14 -5.81
CA ILE A 5 9.54 -36.06 -6.78
C ILE A 5 10.81 -35.66 -7.53
N ALA A 6 11.93 -36.33 -7.23
CA ALA A 6 13.16 -36.20 -7.98
C ALA A 6 12.98 -36.76 -9.41
N PRO A 7 13.74 -36.27 -10.40
CA PRO A 7 13.76 -36.88 -11.72
C PRO A 7 14.20 -38.34 -11.64
N LEU A 8 13.59 -39.18 -12.46
CA LEU A 8 13.97 -40.57 -12.65
C LEU A 8 15.37 -40.67 -13.33
N PRO A 9 16.03 -41.83 -13.30
CA PRO A 9 17.34 -42.01 -13.94
C PRO A 9 17.37 -41.66 -15.44
N ASP A 10 16.23 -41.81 -16.12
CA ASP A 10 15.99 -41.44 -17.52
C ASP A 10 15.63 -39.96 -17.71
N LYS A 11 15.68 -39.16 -16.63
CA LYS A 11 15.28 -37.74 -16.54
C LYS A 11 13.79 -37.48 -16.71
N SER A 12 12.96 -38.52 -16.78
CA SER A 12 11.51 -38.37 -16.85
C SER A 12 10.93 -37.91 -15.51
N LEU A 13 9.69 -37.41 -15.56
CA LEU A 13 8.97 -37.00 -14.37
C LEU A 13 8.23 -38.19 -13.75
N PRO A 14 8.21 -38.29 -12.40
CA PRO A 14 7.37 -39.28 -11.73
C PRO A 14 5.88 -39.04 -12.01
N ASN A 15 5.04 -39.99 -11.59
CA ASN A 15 3.61 -39.94 -11.85
C ASN A 15 2.98 -38.58 -11.44
N LEU A 16 2.08 -38.06 -12.27
CA LEU A 16 1.45 -36.75 -12.07
C LEU A 16 0.72 -36.64 -10.72
N GLN A 17 0.04 -37.70 -10.28
CA GLN A 17 -0.69 -37.72 -9.01
C GLN A 17 0.27 -37.57 -7.83
N ILE A 18 1.42 -38.26 -7.89
CA ILE A 18 2.48 -38.16 -6.87
C ILE A 18 3.01 -36.72 -6.82
N ARG A 19 3.43 -36.16 -7.96
CA ARG A 19 3.92 -34.78 -8.01
C ARG A 19 2.91 -33.78 -7.43
N SER A 20 1.64 -33.93 -7.81
CA SER A 20 0.56 -33.03 -7.41
C SER A 20 0.22 -33.14 -5.93
N SER A 21 0.21 -34.35 -5.36
CA SER A 21 -0.05 -34.57 -3.95
C SER A 21 1.11 -34.08 -3.08
N PHE A 22 2.35 -34.37 -3.47
CA PHE A 22 3.53 -33.88 -2.75
C PHE A 22 3.61 -32.37 -2.72
N LEU A 23 3.35 -31.69 -3.84
CA LEU A 23 3.34 -30.22 -3.87
C LEU A 23 2.25 -29.62 -2.96
N LYS A 24 1.11 -30.30 -2.77
CA LYS A 24 0.07 -29.87 -1.82
C LYS A 24 0.55 -30.06 -0.38
N ILE A 25 1.06 -31.24 -0.03
CA ILE A 25 1.60 -31.52 1.31
C ILE A 25 2.71 -30.53 1.67
N LEU A 26 3.59 -30.22 0.71
CA LEU A 26 4.67 -29.26 0.91
C LEU A 26 4.19 -27.84 1.23
N GLN A 27 3.00 -27.45 0.77
CA GLN A 27 2.38 -26.16 1.08
C GLN A 27 1.76 -26.09 2.47
N GLU A 28 1.48 -27.25 3.09
CA GLU A 28 0.88 -27.32 4.43
C GLU A 28 1.94 -27.24 5.52
N PHE A 29 3.23 -27.41 5.18
CA PHE A 29 4.29 -27.30 6.17
C PHE A 29 4.47 -25.86 6.66
N PRO A 30 4.84 -25.67 7.95
CA PRO A 30 5.27 -24.38 8.44
C PRO A 30 6.57 -23.94 7.73
N SER A 31 6.95 -22.68 7.94
CA SER A 31 8.17 -22.11 7.37
C SER A 31 9.38 -23.03 7.62
N ILE A 32 9.93 -23.59 6.55
CA ILE A 32 11.03 -24.54 6.61
C ILE A 32 12.34 -23.80 6.88
N ASN A 33 13.15 -24.29 7.82
CA ASN A 33 14.47 -23.74 8.08
C ASN A 33 15.38 -23.93 6.84
N PRO A 34 16.12 -22.89 6.38
CA PRO A 34 17.04 -22.98 5.24
C PRO A 34 18.06 -24.14 5.34
N GLY A 35 18.54 -24.47 6.54
CA GLY A 35 19.45 -25.59 6.78
C GLY A 35 18.79 -26.94 6.47
N ALA A 36 17.57 -27.15 6.95
CA ALA A 36 16.79 -28.37 6.68
C ALA A 36 16.40 -28.50 5.20
N LEU A 37 16.08 -27.37 4.55
CA LEU A 37 15.81 -27.33 3.12
C LEU A 37 17.04 -27.74 2.29
N LYS A 38 18.23 -27.25 2.68
CA LYS A 38 19.49 -27.61 2.02
C LYS A 38 19.85 -29.08 2.23
N ALA A 39 19.73 -29.58 3.47
CA ALA A 39 20.06 -30.95 3.82
C ALA A 39 19.16 -31.98 3.12
N SER A 40 17.85 -31.72 3.04
CA SER A 40 16.89 -32.62 2.39
C SER A 40 17.02 -32.63 0.86
N GLY A 41 17.55 -31.57 0.25
CA GLY A 41 17.63 -31.41 -1.20
C GLY A 41 16.27 -31.20 -1.90
N ILE A 42 15.19 -31.07 -1.14
CA ILE A 42 13.81 -30.96 -1.66
C ILE A 42 13.64 -29.73 -2.56
N GLY A 43 14.31 -28.61 -2.23
CA GLY A 43 14.27 -27.39 -3.02
C GLY A 43 14.77 -27.60 -4.46
N LYS A 44 15.76 -28.46 -4.68
CA LYS A 44 16.27 -28.78 -6.02
C LYS A 44 15.25 -29.59 -6.82
N ALA A 45 14.59 -30.56 -6.20
CA ALA A 45 13.55 -31.36 -6.86
C ALA A 45 12.34 -30.49 -7.23
N VAL A 46 11.88 -29.61 -6.34
CA VAL A 46 10.79 -28.67 -6.63
C VAL A 46 11.17 -27.67 -7.74
N MET A 47 12.41 -27.17 -7.74
CA MET A 47 12.95 -26.35 -8.84
C MET A 47 12.97 -27.08 -10.18
N TYR A 48 13.28 -28.38 -10.17
CA TYR A 48 13.25 -29.20 -11.37
C TYR A 48 11.82 -29.30 -11.92
N LEU A 49 10.83 -29.62 -11.07
CA LEU A 49 9.41 -29.64 -11.47
C LEU A 49 8.97 -28.29 -12.05
N TYR A 50 9.36 -27.18 -11.40
CA TYR A 50 9.03 -25.83 -11.86
C TYR A 50 9.54 -25.52 -13.28
N LYS A 51 10.76 -25.98 -13.61
CA LYS A 51 11.41 -25.73 -14.92
C LYS A 51 11.12 -26.77 -15.98
N HIS A 52 10.55 -27.92 -15.62
CA HIS A 52 10.41 -29.03 -16.55
C HIS A 52 9.34 -28.74 -17.63
N PRO A 53 9.63 -28.94 -18.93
CA PRO A 53 8.72 -28.58 -20.02
C PRO A 53 7.42 -29.40 -20.02
N LYS A 54 7.48 -30.65 -19.53
CA LYS A 54 6.32 -31.55 -19.43
C LYS A 54 5.52 -31.41 -18.13
N GLU A 55 5.80 -30.40 -17.30
CA GLU A 55 5.04 -30.16 -16.08
C GLU A 55 3.76 -29.34 -16.36
N ILE A 56 2.67 -29.69 -15.69
CA ILE A 56 1.40 -28.99 -15.84
C ILE A 56 1.48 -27.58 -15.20
N ARG A 57 0.69 -26.64 -15.72
CA ARG A 57 0.70 -25.25 -15.25
C ARG A 57 0.42 -25.14 -13.74
N GLU A 58 -0.57 -25.87 -13.24
CA GLU A 58 -0.96 -25.84 -11.82
C GLU A 58 0.18 -26.24 -10.88
N ASN A 59 0.95 -27.28 -11.25
CA ASN A 59 2.08 -27.73 -10.46
C ASN A 59 3.25 -26.77 -10.55
N ARG A 60 3.50 -26.17 -11.72
CA ARG A 60 4.48 -25.09 -11.85
C ARG A 60 4.15 -23.89 -10.97
N GLU A 61 2.88 -23.49 -10.91
CA GLU A 61 2.45 -22.40 -10.02
C GLU A 61 2.68 -22.74 -8.53
N LYS A 62 2.31 -23.95 -8.10
CA LYS A 62 2.56 -24.41 -6.72
C LYS A 62 4.05 -24.47 -6.38
N ALA A 63 4.85 -25.06 -7.26
CA ALA A 63 6.30 -25.15 -7.12
C ALA A 63 6.94 -23.75 -7.06
N GLY A 64 6.49 -22.83 -7.93
CA GLY A 64 6.96 -21.44 -7.93
C GLY A 64 6.64 -20.70 -6.62
N LYS A 65 5.45 -20.92 -6.05
CA LYS A 65 5.09 -20.37 -4.72
C LYS A 65 6.01 -20.89 -3.62
N LEU A 66 6.23 -22.20 -3.56
CA LEU A 66 7.13 -22.84 -2.60
C LEU A 66 8.57 -22.31 -2.74
N ILE A 67 9.09 -22.24 -3.96
CA ILE A 67 10.43 -21.70 -4.24
C ILE A 67 10.56 -20.26 -3.74
N ASN A 68 9.58 -19.41 -4.08
CA ASN A 68 9.58 -18.01 -3.65
C ASN A 68 9.52 -17.88 -2.14
N GLU A 69 8.73 -18.72 -1.45
CA GLU A 69 8.63 -18.70 0.00
C GLU A 69 9.94 -19.15 0.66
N TRP A 70 10.49 -20.27 0.20
CA TRP A 70 11.71 -20.85 0.76
C TRP A 70 12.98 -20.04 0.47
N SER A 71 13.04 -19.32 -0.66
CA SER A 71 14.22 -18.52 -1.02
C SER A 71 14.24 -17.14 -0.37
N ARG A 72 13.10 -16.63 0.12
CA ARG A 72 12.99 -15.28 0.72
C ARG A 72 13.99 -15.00 1.84
N PRO A 73 14.18 -15.90 2.83
CA PRO A 73 15.16 -15.69 3.89
C PRO A 73 16.60 -15.57 3.37
N LEU A 74 16.91 -16.17 2.22
CA LEU A 74 18.24 -16.08 1.63
C LEU A 74 18.52 -14.72 1.00
N PHE A 75 17.49 -14.03 0.52
CA PHE A 75 17.59 -12.75 -0.18
C PHE A 75 17.16 -11.55 0.68
N ASN A 76 16.89 -11.76 1.98
CA ASN A 76 16.31 -10.75 2.87
C ASN A 76 15.03 -10.07 2.30
N ILE A 77 14.25 -10.82 1.50
CA ILE A 77 13.02 -10.31 0.91
C ILE A 77 11.86 -10.55 1.89
N THR A 78 11.38 -9.49 2.53
CA THR A 78 10.25 -9.58 3.47
C THR A 78 8.96 -10.01 2.77
N SER A 79 8.25 -11.00 3.31
CA SER A 79 6.87 -11.35 2.92
C SER A 79 5.80 -10.64 3.77
N ASN A 80 6.18 -10.14 4.96
CA ASN A 80 5.25 -9.50 5.89
C ASN A 80 5.37 -7.97 5.86
N TYR A 81 4.67 -7.32 4.93
CA TYR A 81 4.59 -5.85 4.85
C TYR A 81 3.85 -5.20 6.03
N LYS A 82 3.13 -5.99 6.84
CA LYS A 82 2.42 -5.49 8.02
C LYS A 82 3.38 -5.18 9.18
N MET A 83 4.47 -5.93 9.30
CA MET A 83 5.51 -5.69 10.31
C MET A 83 6.55 -4.67 9.89
N LEU A 84 6.55 -4.26 8.62
CA LEU A 84 7.46 -3.22 8.16
C LEU A 84 7.07 -1.89 8.81
N SER A 85 8.01 -1.28 9.52
CA SER A 85 7.78 0.01 10.15
C SER A 85 7.44 1.07 9.10
N LYS A 86 6.80 2.17 9.51
CA LYS A 86 6.53 3.29 8.60
C LYS A 86 7.82 3.77 7.91
N GLU A 87 8.92 3.77 8.66
CA GLU A 87 10.23 4.24 8.24
C GLU A 87 10.91 3.28 7.25
N GLU A 88 10.84 1.97 7.49
CA GLU A 88 11.35 0.96 6.56
C GLU A 88 10.55 0.92 5.23
N ARG A 89 9.25 1.27 5.25
CA ARG A 89 8.46 1.45 4.01
C ARG A 89 8.93 2.66 3.23
N GLU A 90 9.16 3.77 3.92
CA GLU A 90 9.62 5.02 3.33
C GLU A 90 11.01 4.85 2.70
N GLN A 91 11.95 4.20 3.41
CA GLN A 91 13.28 3.88 2.87
C GLN A 91 13.20 3.01 1.61
N ARG A 92 12.30 2.03 1.56
CA ARG A 92 12.12 1.21 0.35
C ARG A 92 11.50 1.94 -0.83
N ASP A 93 10.62 2.89 -0.58
CA ASP A 93 10.15 3.79 -1.64
C ASP A 93 11.33 4.62 -2.16
N TYR A 94 12.17 5.17 -1.26
CA TYR A 94 13.40 5.90 -1.59
C TYR A 94 14.38 5.08 -2.43
N ASP A 95 14.62 3.81 -2.07
CA ASP A 95 15.53 2.92 -2.79
C ASP A 95 15.02 2.51 -4.18
N GLN A 96 13.69 2.45 -4.35
CA GLN A 96 13.03 2.14 -5.62
C GLN A 96 12.84 3.35 -6.52
N LEU A 97 13.14 4.57 -6.04
CA LEU A 97 13.16 5.73 -6.94
C LEU A 97 14.13 5.42 -8.08
N PRO A 98 13.71 5.65 -9.34
CA PRO A 98 14.59 5.43 -10.47
C PRO A 98 15.82 6.32 -10.31
N LYS A 99 16.98 5.71 -10.01
CA LYS A 99 18.28 6.38 -10.10
C LYS A 99 18.39 6.86 -11.53
N LYS A 100 18.11 8.15 -11.75
CA LYS A 100 18.17 8.74 -13.09
C LYS A 100 19.46 8.30 -13.74
N ARG A 101 19.30 7.63 -14.89
CA ARG A 101 20.38 7.38 -15.83
C ARG A 101 21.15 8.68 -15.99
N ARG A 102 22.36 8.71 -15.42
CA ARG A 102 23.40 9.69 -15.73
C ARG A 102 23.87 9.41 -17.15
N THR A 103 23.05 9.69 -18.15
CA THR A 103 23.43 9.57 -19.57
C THR A 103 22.70 10.62 -20.37
N SER A 104 23.17 11.87 -20.28
CA SER A 104 23.33 12.74 -21.44
C SER A 104 24.09 14.00 -21.03
N LEU A 105 25.28 14.13 -21.62
CA LEU A 105 26.13 15.32 -21.76
C LEU A 105 27.05 15.73 -20.59
N ASP A 106 28.17 15.03 -20.55
CA ASP A 106 29.47 15.70 -20.64
C ASP A 106 29.53 16.48 -21.99
N GLU A 107 30.14 17.67 -21.98
CA GLU A 107 30.16 18.73 -23.01
C GLU A 107 28.88 19.58 -23.25
N GLY A 108 28.93 20.84 -22.78
CA GLY A 108 28.42 21.97 -23.56
C GLY A 108 27.07 22.61 -23.20
N GLY A 109 26.34 22.13 -22.18
CA GLY A 109 25.02 22.67 -21.82
C GLY A 109 24.98 23.40 -20.48
N GLN A 110 25.39 24.68 -20.42
CA GLN A 110 25.05 25.55 -19.28
C GLN A 110 23.53 25.84 -19.28
N THR A 111 22.71 24.89 -18.82
CA THR A 111 21.38 25.25 -18.32
C THR A 111 21.53 25.61 -16.85
N PRO A 112 21.23 26.85 -16.44
CA PRO A 112 21.30 27.19 -15.03
C PRO A 112 20.28 26.31 -14.31
N ARG A 113 20.78 25.53 -13.35
CA ARG A 113 19.96 25.02 -12.24
C ARG A 113 19.33 26.23 -11.59
N LYS A 114 18.15 26.65 -12.05
CA LYS A 114 17.30 27.54 -11.25
C LYS A 114 16.75 26.62 -10.17
N ASP A 115 17.37 26.72 -9.00
CA ASP A 115 16.85 26.21 -7.75
C ASP A 115 15.35 26.52 -7.70
N LEU A 116 14.53 25.49 -7.50
CA LEU A 116 13.08 25.61 -7.54
C LEU A 116 12.60 26.65 -6.52
N ASP A 117 13.30 26.82 -5.39
CA ASP A 117 13.06 27.87 -4.39
C ASP A 117 13.17 29.28 -4.97
N LYS A 118 14.05 29.50 -5.97
CA LYS A 118 14.20 30.78 -6.66
C LYS A 118 13.06 31.09 -7.63
N SER A 119 12.29 30.07 -8.03
CA SER A 119 11.08 30.24 -8.87
C SER A 119 9.79 30.44 -8.07
N LEU A 120 9.81 30.12 -6.77
CA LEU A 120 8.70 30.36 -5.84
C LEU A 120 8.80 31.74 -5.17
N ASN A 121 10.00 32.32 -5.10
CA ASN A 121 10.19 33.75 -4.85
C ASN A 121 9.72 34.54 -6.08
N VAL A 122 8.51 35.08 -5.98
CA VAL A 122 7.73 35.80 -7.02
C VAL A 122 8.45 37.06 -7.57
N GLU A 123 9.63 37.40 -7.09
CA GLU A 123 10.36 38.62 -7.51
C GLU A 123 11.30 38.45 -8.71
N GLN A 124 11.36 37.28 -9.37
CA GLN A 124 11.99 37.22 -10.68
C GLN A 124 11.04 37.77 -11.74
N LYS A 125 11.12 39.09 -11.94
CA LYS A 125 10.45 39.84 -13.01
C LYS A 125 10.51 39.02 -14.30
N ALA A 126 9.33 38.65 -14.83
CA ALA A 126 9.25 37.97 -16.10
C ALA A 126 10.08 38.77 -17.12
N LEU A 127 10.99 38.09 -17.81
CA LEU A 127 11.78 38.70 -18.88
C LEU A 127 10.81 39.39 -19.85
N ARG A 128 11.20 40.50 -20.46
CA ARG A 128 10.39 41.21 -21.46
C ARG A 128 10.97 41.00 -22.85
N PRO A 129 10.17 41.23 -23.91
CA PRO A 129 10.70 41.27 -25.27
C PRO A 129 11.93 42.17 -25.38
N GLY A 130 13.08 41.59 -25.76
CA GLY A 130 14.36 42.28 -25.87
C GLY A 130 15.38 41.99 -24.76
N ASP A 131 14.95 41.42 -23.62
CA ASP A 131 15.87 41.06 -22.54
C ASP A 131 16.73 39.83 -22.92
N PRO A 132 18.01 39.76 -22.52
CA PRO A 132 18.84 38.58 -22.75
C PRO A 132 18.19 37.31 -22.21
N GLY A 133 17.99 36.32 -23.09
CA GLY A 133 17.31 35.07 -22.75
C GLY A 133 15.78 35.09 -22.84
N TRP A 134 15.18 36.20 -23.31
CA TRP A 134 13.79 36.23 -23.77
C TRP A 134 13.64 35.38 -25.03
N VAL A 135 12.62 34.53 -25.05
CA VAL A 135 12.34 33.64 -26.18
C VAL A 135 10.91 33.92 -26.62
N TYR A 136 10.75 34.37 -27.87
CA TYR A 136 9.44 34.71 -28.45
C TYR A 136 8.49 33.52 -28.57
N ARG A 137 9.01 32.30 -28.57
CA ARG A 137 8.22 31.07 -28.57
C ARG A 137 7.96 30.59 -27.15
N ALA A 138 6.76 30.03 -26.91
CA ALA A 138 6.47 29.31 -25.68
C ALA A 138 7.50 28.19 -25.47
N ARG A 139 8.07 28.10 -24.27
CA ARG A 139 8.93 26.97 -23.89
C ARG A 139 8.04 25.81 -23.50
N VAL A 140 8.38 24.60 -23.96
CA VAL A 140 7.72 23.38 -23.50
C VAL A 140 8.03 23.19 -22.02
N PRO A 141 7.02 23.03 -21.14
CA PRO A 141 7.26 22.73 -19.74
C PRO A 141 8.09 21.45 -19.61
N MET A 142 9.22 21.52 -18.92
CA MET A 142 9.99 20.33 -18.61
C MET A 142 9.16 19.43 -17.69
N PRO A 143 9.08 18.11 -17.96
CA PRO A 143 8.45 17.18 -17.06
C PRO A 143 9.01 17.33 -15.64
N SER A 144 8.12 17.62 -14.69
CA SER A 144 8.51 17.74 -13.29
C SER A 144 8.85 16.36 -12.74
N ASN A 145 9.95 16.24 -11.98
CA ASN A 145 10.27 15.01 -11.23
C ASN A 145 9.69 15.04 -9.82
N LYS A 146 8.55 15.72 -9.63
CA LYS A 146 7.85 15.74 -8.35
C LYS A 146 7.11 14.42 -8.19
N ASP A 147 7.85 13.37 -7.91
CA ASP A 147 7.28 12.12 -7.46
C ASP A 147 6.79 12.34 -6.02
N TYR A 148 5.55 11.92 -5.74
CA TYR A 148 4.97 12.06 -4.41
C TYR A 148 5.65 11.11 -3.43
N VAL A 149 6.73 11.57 -2.81
CA VAL A 149 7.42 10.81 -1.74
C VAL A 149 6.68 10.98 -0.41
N ILE A 150 6.08 12.14 -0.20
CA ILE A 150 5.36 12.47 1.03
C ILE A 150 3.94 11.91 0.92
N ARG A 151 3.72 10.75 1.54
CA ARG A 151 2.38 10.17 1.70
C ARG A 151 1.55 11.09 2.61
N PRO A 152 0.35 11.54 2.18
CA PRO A 152 -0.47 12.41 3.00
C PRO A 152 -0.79 11.72 4.32
N LYS A 153 -0.61 12.44 5.43
CA LYS A 153 -1.05 11.94 6.74
C LYS A 153 -2.56 11.78 6.71
N TRP A 154 -3.03 10.57 6.96
CA TRP A 154 -4.44 10.28 7.23
C TRP A 154 -4.93 11.21 8.36
N LYS A 155 -6.00 11.97 8.13
CA LYS A 155 -6.60 12.87 9.13
C LYS A 155 -7.69 12.14 9.91
N THR A 156 -7.36 11.01 10.50
CA THR A 156 -8.20 10.41 11.52
C THR A 156 -7.35 10.44 12.77
N GLU A 157 -7.91 11.02 13.81
CA GLU A 157 -7.17 11.59 14.93
C GLU A 157 -6.07 10.65 15.45
N GLU A 158 -4.84 11.17 15.50
CA GLU A 158 -3.69 10.62 16.23
C GLU A 158 -4.17 10.37 17.69
N GLU A 159 -3.92 9.21 18.31
CA GLU A 159 -2.63 8.81 18.86
C GLU A 159 -2.42 7.31 18.73
N GLY A 160 -1.22 6.93 18.30
CA GLY A 160 -0.79 5.54 18.20
C GLY A 160 0.68 5.47 17.87
N GLN A 161 1.48 6.30 18.56
CA GLN A 161 2.89 6.01 18.73
C GLN A 161 3.03 5.37 20.11
N ASP A 162 3.50 4.14 20.04
CA ASP A 162 4.20 3.44 21.10
C ASP A 162 3.34 2.83 22.19
N GLY A 163 3.66 1.59 22.51
CA GLY A 163 2.93 0.78 23.47
C GLY A 163 2.93 1.39 24.87
N GLU A 164 1.88 1.00 25.59
CA GLU A 164 1.67 1.18 27.03
C GLU A 164 1.11 2.52 27.54
N VAL A 165 0.11 2.34 28.40
CA VAL A 165 -0.41 3.21 29.47
C VAL A 165 -1.48 4.26 29.13
N ALA A 166 -2.53 4.18 29.96
CA ALA A 166 -3.47 5.23 30.37
C ALA A 166 -4.76 5.42 29.55
N ARG A 167 -5.81 4.74 30.02
CA ARG A 167 -7.21 5.19 29.97
C ARG A 167 -7.30 6.63 30.52
N LYS A 168 -7.23 7.65 29.67
CA LYS A 168 -7.71 9.00 30.00
C LYS A 168 -8.97 9.28 29.18
N THR A 169 -10.07 9.40 29.91
CA THR A 169 -11.39 9.78 29.42
C THR A 169 -11.36 11.22 28.91
N ILE A 170 -10.91 11.43 27.67
CA ILE A 170 -11.10 12.69 26.97
C ILE A 170 -12.51 12.62 26.38
N LYS A 171 -13.43 13.42 26.93
CA LYS A 171 -14.79 13.55 26.38
C LYS A 171 -14.65 14.09 24.96
N LYS A 172 -14.82 13.20 23.97
CA LYS A 172 -14.82 13.57 22.56
C LYS A 172 -15.89 14.63 22.32
N GLU A 173 -15.47 15.78 21.78
CA GLU A 173 -16.38 16.81 21.28
C GLU A 173 -17.36 16.17 20.27
N PRO A 174 -18.68 16.36 20.41
CA PRO A 174 -19.62 15.67 19.55
C PRO A 174 -19.46 16.13 18.10
N THR A 175 -19.42 15.15 17.21
CA THR A 175 -19.19 15.38 15.78
C THR A 175 -20.33 16.22 15.20
N ARG A 176 -20.08 16.97 14.11
CA ARG A 176 -21.11 17.78 13.43
C ARG A 176 -22.39 16.98 13.12
N TYR A 177 -22.23 15.70 12.78
CA TYR A 177 -23.34 14.77 12.56
C TYR A 177 -24.16 14.53 13.84
N GLU A 178 -23.52 14.21 14.96
CA GLU A 178 -24.18 13.98 16.26
C GLU A 178 -24.91 15.25 16.74
N LYS A 179 -24.30 16.43 16.55
CA LYS A 179 -24.94 17.73 16.82
C LYS A 179 -26.22 17.91 15.97
N GLN A 180 -26.23 17.48 14.71
CA GLN A 180 -27.43 17.56 13.85
C GLN A 180 -28.51 16.53 14.23
N VAL A 181 -28.12 15.29 14.54
CA VAL A 181 -29.06 14.24 14.98
C VAL A 181 -29.77 14.65 16.27
N ARG A 182 -29.03 15.21 17.23
CA ARG A 182 -29.59 15.72 18.49
C ARG A 182 -30.59 16.87 18.26
N LYS A 183 -30.25 17.84 17.41
CA LYS A 183 -31.16 18.92 17.03
C LYS A 183 -32.45 18.41 16.37
N PHE A 184 -32.35 17.35 15.57
CA PHE A 184 -33.51 16.75 14.91
C PHE A 184 -34.42 16.02 15.92
N ALA A 185 -33.82 15.29 16.87
CA ALA A 185 -34.54 14.62 17.95
C ALA A 185 -35.27 15.63 18.86
N GLU A 186 -34.62 16.73 19.24
CA GLU A 186 -35.22 17.81 20.03
C GLU A 186 -36.40 18.48 19.29
N LYS A 187 -36.24 18.77 17.99
CA LYS A 187 -37.36 19.27 17.16
C LYS A 187 -38.54 18.30 17.09
N LYS A 188 -38.28 16.99 17.03
CA LYS A 188 -39.34 15.96 17.01
C LYS A 188 -40.05 15.85 18.35
N LYS A 189 -39.34 16.08 19.47
CA LYS A 189 -39.91 16.10 20.82
C LYS A 189 -40.82 17.31 21.03
N ASN A 190 -40.42 18.50 20.59
CA ASN A 190 -41.25 19.71 20.70
C ASN A 190 -42.52 19.67 19.84
N LYS A 191 -42.51 18.99 18.68
CA LYS A 191 -43.72 18.82 17.86
C LYS A 191 -44.79 17.91 18.49
N LYS A 192 -44.45 17.06 19.47
CA LYS A 192 -45.42 16.23 20.20
C LYS A 192 -46.24 17.00 21.24
N SER A 193 -45.82 18.22 21.61
CA SER A 193 -46.46 19.02 22.66
C SER A 193 -47.68 19.83 22.20
N MET A 194 -47.90 19.97 20.89
CA MET A 194 -49.03 20.74 20.34
C MET A 194 -50.06 19.77 19.76
N ARG A 195 -50.79 19.07 20.62
CA ARG A 195 -52.01 18.35 20.19
C ARG A 195 -53.14 19.38 20.19
N ALA A 196 -53.78 19.59 19.04
CA ALA A 196 -54.93 20.48 18.94
C ALA A 196 -56.06 19.96 19.86
N VAL A 197 -56.54 20.82 20.76
CA VAL A 197 -57.69 20.52 21.62
C VAL A 197 -58.95 20.65 20.78
N THR A 198 -59.83 19.65 20.84
CA THR A 198 -61.14 19.68 20.20
C THR A 198 -62.06 20.63 20.98
N ILE A 199 -62.52 21.70 20.33
CA ILE A 199 -63.46 22.68 20.92
C ILE A 199 -64.80 21.99 21.21
N SER A 200 -65.25 22.05 22.46
CA SER A 200 -66.54 21.51 22.91
C SER A 200 -67.65 22.53 22.67
N ILE A 201 -68.70 22.14 21.96
CA ILE A 201 -69.82 23.02 21.57
C ILE A 201 -70.83 23.27 22.72
N GLU A 202 -70.78 22.49 23.81
CA GLU A 202 -71.66 22.67 24.98
C GLU A 202 -71.01 23.47 26.13
N GLY A 203 -69.85 24.10 25.89
CA GLY A 203 -69.28 25.11 26.80
C GLY A 203 -68.71 24.60 28.12
N ARG A 204 -68.48 23.29 28.28
CA ARG A 204 -67.76 22.74 29.45
C ARG A 204 -66.39 22.21 29.05
N ASN A 205 -65.36 22.64 29.79
CA ASN A 205 -63.92 22.43 29.58
C ASN A 205 -63.24 23.27 28.47
N MET A 206 -63.51 24.58 28.43
CA MET A 206 -62.57 25.52 27.81
C MET A 206 -61.45 25.83 28.80
N THR A 207 -60.21 25.45 28.46
CA THR A 207 -59.02 25.91 29.19
C THR A 207 -58.75 27.36 28.79
N LEU A 208 -58.77 28.29 29.75
CA LEU A 208 -58.28 29.66 29.54
C LEU A 208 -56.79 29.64 29.14
#